data_AF-A0A1V5TDC4-F1
#
_entry.id   AF-A0A1V5TDC4-F1
#
_cell.length_a   1.000
_cell.length_b   1.000
_cell.length_c   1.000
_cell.angle_alpha   90.00
_cell.angle_beta   90.00
_cell.angle_gamma   90.00
#
_symmetry.space_group_name_H-M   'P 1'
#
loop_
_entity.id
_entity.type
_entity.pdbx_description
1 polymer ?
#
loop_
_entity_poly.entity_id
_entity_poly.type
_entity_poly.pdbx_seq_one_letter_code
_entity_poly.pdbx_strand_id
1 'polypeptide(L)' 'MCKVLQVNRSTYYYESQVKELTDEITLKVLEIFKASRNNYGTRKIKVELKKADYIVSRRKIGRIMKQNGLV' A
#
# COMPACT_ATOMS: atom_id res chain seq x y z
N MET A 1 -21.30 19.05 24.04
CA MET A 1 -21.29 18.89 22.56
C MET A 1 -21.82 17.53 22.13
N CYS A 2 -21.11 16.40 22.31
CA CYS A 2 -21.56 15.08 21.79
C CYS A 2 -22.92 14.60 22.30
N LYS A 3 -23.24 14.80 23.60
CA LYS A 3 -24.57 14.45 24.18
C LYS A 3 -25.72 15.28 23.60
N VAL A 4 -25.46 16.56 23.29
CA VAL A 4 -26.46 17.48 22.72
C VAL A 4 -26.71 17.14 21.25
N LEU A 5 -25.65 16.78 20.53
CA LEU A 5 -25.70 16.39 19.12
C LEU A 5 -26.07 14.91 18.89
N GLN A 6 -26.37 14.16 19.96
CA GLN A 6 -26.70 12.72 19.93
C GLN A 6 -25.72 11.84 19.13
N VAL A 7 -24.44 12.21 19.10
CA VAL A 7 -23.37 11.44 18.45
C VAL A 7 -22.48 10.75 19.48
N ASN A 8 -22.00 9.56 19.12
CA ASN A 8 -21.07 8.82 19.97
C ASN A 8 -19.76 9.60 20.13
N ARG A 9 -19.22 9.60 21.35
CA ARG A 9 -17.98 10.30 21.70
C ARG A 9 -16.79 9.77 20.90
N SER A 10 -16.78 8.47 20.59
CA SER A 10 -15.75 7.85 19.73
C SER A 10 -15.69 8.48 18.35
N THR A 11 -16.83 8.77 17.74
CA THR A 11 -16.91 9.41 16.42
C THR A 11 -16.40 10.85 16.46
N TYR A 12 -16.68 11.59 17.53
CA TYR A 12 -16.28 12.99 17.65
C TYR A 12 -14.77 13.18 17.79
N TYR A 13 -14.08 12.27 18.47
CA TYR A 13 -12.62 12.31 18.61
C TYR A 13 -11.87 11.47 17.57
N TYR A 14 -12.59 10.80 16.67
CA TYR A 14 -11.96 10.04 15.61
C TYR A 14 -11.53 10.99 14.49
N GLU A 15 -10.23 11.22 14.37
CA GLU A 15 -9.65 11.85 13.19
C GLU A 15 -9.25 10.77 12.19
N SER A 16 -9.91 10.76 11.03
CA SER A 16 -9.51 9.90 9.92
C SER A 16 -8.14 10.34 9.40
N GLN A 17 -7.12 9.51 9.58
CA GLN A 17 -5.85 9.74 8.89
C GLN A 17 -6.04 9.48 7.40
N VAL A 18 -5.78 10.49 6.59
CA VAL A 18 -5.70 10.35 5.13
C VAL A 18 -4.57 9.37 4.84
N LYS A 19 -4.89 8.22 4.25
CA LYS A 19 -3.88 7.25 3.81
C LYS A 19 -3.21 7.79 2.56
N GLU A 20 -2.09 8.46 2.72
CA GLU A 20 -1.30 8.91 1.58
C GLU A 20 -0.61 7.73 0.86
N LEU A 21 -0.75 7.78 -0.46
CA LEU A 21 0.14 7.21 -1.48
C LEU A 21 0.14 5.67 -1.61
N THR A 22 -0.95 5.14 -2.16
CA THR A 22 -0.93 3.85 -2.86
C THR A 22 -0.16 3.91 -4.17
N ASP A 23 -0.13 5.07 -4.82
CA ASP A 23 0.23 5.20 -6.25
C ASP A 23 1.73 5.17 -6.53
N GLU A 24 2.56 5.72 -5.64
CA GLU A 24 4.02 5.66 -5.82
C GLU A 24 4.54 4.21 -5.71
N ILE A 25 4.01 3.47 -4.73
CA ILE A 25 4.42 2.08 -4.50
C ILE A 25 3.93 1.17 -5.62
N THR A 26 2.72 1.40 -6.16
CA THR A 26 2.21 0.62 -7.30
C THR A 26 3.09 0.82 -8.53
N LEU A 27 3.44 2.07 -8.87
CA LEU A 27 4.34 2.37 -9.99
C LEU A 27 5.71 1.71 -9.79
N LYS A 28 6.30 1.81 -8.60
CA LYS A 28 7.60 1.19 -8.32
C LYS A 28 7.58 -0.33 -8.42
N VAL A 29 6.50 -0.97 -7.98
CA VAL A 29 6.31 -2.42 -8.13
C VAL A 29 6.24 -2.81 -9.62
N LEU A 30 5.52 -2.05 -10.45
CA LEU A 30 5.43 -2.28 -11.89
C LEU A 30 6.77 -2.09 -12.60
N GLU A 31 7.52 -1.04 -12.24
CA GLU A 31 8.86 -0.78 -12.77
C GLU A 31 9.82 -1.93 -12.46
N ILE A 32 9.89 -2.36 -11.19
CA ILE A 32 10.75 -3.48 -10.76
C ILE A 32 10.34 -4.77 -11.47
N PHE A 33 9.03 -5.02 -11.60
CA PHE A 33 8.53 -6.22 -12.28
C PHE A 33 8.95 -6.25 -13.76
N LYS A 34 8.75 -5.15 -14.48
CA LYS A 34 9.16 -5.03 -15.90
C LYS A 34 10.69 -5.10 -16.07
N ALA A 35 11.45 -4.41 -15.21
CA ALA A 35 12.91 -4.45 -15.22
C ALA A 35 13.45 -5.88 -14.99
N SER A 36 12.74 -6.70 -14.22
CA SER A 36 13.08 -8.09 -13.96
C SER A 36 12.71 -9.08 -15.07
N ARG A 37 12.27 -8.59 -16.24
CA ARG A 37 11.69 -9.40 -17.33
C ARG A 37 10.49 -10.23 -16.87
N ASN A 38 9.65 -9.67 -16.00
CA ASN A 38 8.44 -10.29 -15.45
C ASN A 38 8.69 -11.58 -14.62
N ASN A 39 9.93 -11.83 -14.19
CA ASN A 39 10.29 -13.05 -13.45
C ASN A 39 10.22 -12.87 -11.92
N TYR A 40 10.18 -11.63 -11.42
CA TYR A 40 10.24 -11.40 -9.97
C TYR A 40 8.86 -11.52 -9.33
N GLY A 41 8.73 -12.47 -8.40
CA GLY A 41 7.58 -12.55 -7.50
C GLY A 41 7.71 -11.63 -6.27
N THR A 42 6.69 -11.65 -5.42
CA THR A 42 6.55 -10.79 -4.23
C THR A 42 7.76 -10.79 -3.27
N ARG A 43 8.50 -11.90 -3.17
CA ARG A 43 9.72 -11.98 -2.33
C ARG A 43 10.86 -11.12 -2.90
N LYS A 44 11.14 -11.21 -4.20
CA LYS A 44 12.24 -10.47 -4.86
C LYS A 44 11.90 -8.99 -4.96
N ILE A 45 10.66 -8.66 -5.31
CA ILE A 45 10.19 -7.27 -5.36
C ILE A 45 10.34 -6.58 -3.99
N LYS A 46 10.07 -7.28 -2.88
CA LYS A 46 10.28 -6.71 -1.54
C LYS A 46 11.75 -6.36 -1.27
N VAL A 47 12.69 -7.15 -1.76
CA VAL A 47 14.12 -6.89 -1.60
C VAL A 47 14.52 -5.65 -2.39
N GLU A 48 14.08 -5.54 -3.65
CA GLU A 48 14.34 -4.36 -4.49
C GLU A 48 13.69 -3.09 -3.92
N LEU A 49 12.46 -3.17 -3.42
CA LEU A 49 11.81 -2.04 -2.75
C LEU A 49 12.56 -1.62 -1.48
N LYS A 50 13.10 -2.57 -0.72
CA LYS A 50 13.93 -2.26 0.46
C LYS A 50 15.24 -1.56 0.07
N LYS A 51 15.83 -1.87 -1.09
CA LYS A 51 17.03 -1.16 -1.59
C LYS A 51 16.72 0.29 -1.99
N ALA A 52 15.48 0.55 -2.40
CA ALA A 52 14.98 1.88 -2.71
C ALA A 52 14.33 2.58 -1.48
N ASP A 53 14.68 2.14 -0.26
CA ASP A 53 14.17 2.65 1.02
C ASP A 53 12.65 2.58 1.25
N TYR A 54 11.93 1.78 0.44
CA TYR A 54 10.51 1.54 0.64
C TYR A 54 10.25 0.32 1.53
N ILE A 55 9.65 0.56 2.70
CA ILE A 55 9.24 -0.49 3.62
C ILE A 55 7.81 -0.94 3.31
N VAL A 56 7.69 -2.01 2.51
CA VAL A 56 6.39 -2.54 2.07
C VAL A 56 6.20 -4.00 2.49
N SER A 57 4.97 -4.34 2.91
CA SER A 57 4.62 -5.72 3.26
C SER A 57 4.45 -6.60 2.02
N ARG A 58 4.76 -7.89 2.12
CA ARG A 58 4.53 -8.85 1.02
C ARG A 58 3.04 -8.94 0.64
N ARG A 59 2.14 -8.77 1.62
CA ARG A 59 0.68 -8.71 1.39
C ARG A 59 0.28 -7.51 0.52
N LYS A 60 0.85 -6.31 0.78
CA LYS A 60 0.58 -5.12 -0.03
C LYS A 60 1.09 -5.30 -1.46
N ILE A 61 2.30 -5.82 -1.64
CA ILE A 61 2.86 -6.15 -2.98
C ILE A 61 1.98 -7.17 -3.71
N GLY A 62 1.53 -8.24 -3.04
CA GLY A 62 0.65 -9.24 -3.64
C GLY A 62 -0.71 -8.68 -4.07
N ARG A 63 -1.31 -7.77 -3.28
CA ARG A 63 -2.53 -7.06 -3.69
C ARG A 63 -2.30 -6.20 -4.94
N ILE A 64 -1.19 -5.47 -4.97
CA ILE A 64 -0.81 -4.64 -6.13
C ILE A 64 -0.63 -5.50 -7.37
N MET A 65 0.10 -6.63 -7.28
CA MET A 65 0.30 -7.54 -8.40
C MET A 65 -1.03 -8.11 -8.91
N LYS A 66 -1.93 -8.52 -8.01
CA LYS A 66 -3.26 -9.03 -8.37
C LYS A 66 -4.16 -7.96 -9.01
N GLN A 67 -4.14 -6.74 -8.48
CA GLN A 67 -4.89 -5.61 -9.05
C GLN A 67 -4.42 -5.23 -10.46
N ASN A 68 -3.15 -5.46 -10.77
CA ASN A 68 -2.56 -5.14 -12.08
C ASN A 68 -2.45 -6.35 -13.02
N GLY A 69 -3.06 -7.50 -12.69
CA GLY A 69 -3.05 -8.70 -13.53
C GLY A 69 -1.66 -9.32 -13.76
N LEU A 70 -0.72 -9.09 -12.84
CA LEU A 70 0.65 -9.64 -12.93
C LEU A 70 0.75 -11.08 -12.39
N VAL A 71 -0.26 -11.52 -11.65
CA VAL A 71 -0.46 -12.86 -11.06
C VAL A 71 -1.96 -13.15 -11.00
#